data_AF-A0AAV3WBR4-F1
#
_entry.id   AF-A0AAV3WBR4-F1
#
_cell.length_a   1.000
_cell.length_b   1.000
_cell.length_c   1.000
_cell.angle_alpha   90.00
_cell.angle_beta   90.00
_cell.angle_gamma   90.00
#
_symmetry.space_group_name_H-M   'P 1'
#
loop_
_entity.id
_entity.type
_entity.pdbx_description
1 polymer ?
#
loop_
_entity_poly.entity_id
_entity_poly.type
_entity_poly.pdbx_seq_one_letter_code
_entity_poly.pdbx_strand_id
1 'polypeptide(L)'
;MILAKILLDFKKERASQTLSGVAQQQLRQKEQAQDELKNKQQQLEQIKSQKFDFHFQPKQTGEILRLKEVVLAALSISPISFALHSGEKIQLRGQNGSGKSTLLRAIQNYSHIQSGDIVKRGASLYLDQNFSLLNPELNAVHNLQLLNPCLSDEACRNQLGQLRIRRDKALLPISLLSGGEQLTK
;
A
#
# COMPACT_ATOMS: atom_id res chain seq x y z
N MET A 1 -35.31 42.60 54.00
CA MET A 1 -34.97 42.91 52.59
C MET A 1 -33.46 42.87 52.28
N ILE A 2 -32.55 43.07 53.23
CA ILE A 2 -31.09 43.12 52.98
C ILE A 2 -30.49 41.73 52.65
N LEU A 3 -30.94 40.67 53.34
CA LEU A 3 -30.44 39.30 53.14
C LEU A 3 -30.72 38.74 51.73
N ALA A 4 -31.86 39.10 51.14
CA ALA A 4 -32.28 38.66 49.80
C ALA A 4 -31.41 39.28 48.69
N LYS A 5 -30.92 40.51 48.88
CA LYS A 5 -30.09 41.21 47.88
C LYS A 5 -28.67 40.66 47.82
N ILE A 6 -28.08 40.39 49.00
CA ILE A 6 -26.75 39.76 49.13
C ILE A 6 -26.74 38.35 48.51
N LEU A 7 -27.80 37.56 48.73
CA LEU A 7 -27.95 36.23 48.12
C LEU A 7 -28.12 36.26 46.60
N LEU A 8 -28.75 37.32 46.07
CA LEU A 8 -28.95 37.49 44.62
C LEU A 8 -27.62 37.86 43.93
N ASP A 9 -26.85 38.76 44.53
CA ASP A 9 -25.56 39.20 44.02
C ASP A 9 -24.53 38.05 44.06
N PHE A 10 -24.52 37.25 45.14
CA PHE A 10 -23.67 36.05 45.23
C PHE A 10 -23.99 34.98 44.16
N LYS A 11 -25.28 34.82 43.80
CA LYS A 11 -25.69 33.91 42.72
C LYS A 11 -25.33 34.44 41.33
N LYS A 12 -25.42 35.76 41.13
CA LYS A 12 -25.09 36.43 39.87
C LYS A 12 -23.59 36.42 39.58
N GLU A 13 -22.78 36.63 40.62
CA GLU A 13 -21.31 36.59 40.55
C GLU A 13 -20.80 35.18 40.26
N ARG A 14 -21.33 34.16 40.94
CA ARG A 14 -21.06 32.75 40.61
C ARG A 14 -21.47 32.40 39.18
N ALA A 15 -22.67 32.80 38.74
CA ALA A 15 -23.11 32.54 37.37
C ALA A 15 -22.18 33.16 36.31
N SER A 16 -21.67 34.38 36.56
CA SER A 16 -20.71 35.05 35.67
C SER A 16 -19.32 34.42 35.65
N GLN A 17 -18.82 33.94 36.81
CA GLN A 17 -17.54 33.24 36.92
C GLN A 17 -17.60 31.87 36.24
N THR A 18 -18.71 31.14 36.36
CA THR A 18 -18.87 29.83 35.70
C THR A 18 -18.98 29.97 34.18
N LEU A 19 -19.70 30.98 33.67
CA LEU A 19 -19.80 31.26 32.22
C LEU A 19 -18.43 31.61 31.61
N SER A 20 -17.61 32.37 32.34
CA SER A 20 -16.27 32.76 31.92
C SER A 20 -15.29 31.58 31.90
N GLY A 21 -15.34 30.71 32.91
CA GLY A 21 -14.52 29.50 32.99
C GLY A 21 -14.86 28.47 31.91
N VAL A 22 -16.16 28.27 31.63
CA VAL A 22 -16.62 27.38 30.56
C VAL A 22 -16.20 27.91 29.18
N ALA A 23 -16.29 29.23 28.95
CA ALA A 23 -15.84 29.85 27.71
C ALA A 23 -14.33 29.72 27.51
N GLN A 24 -13.52 29.93 28.56
CA GLN A 24 -12.06 29.70 28.51
C GLN A 24 -11.70 28.23 28.29
N GLN A 25 -12.46 27.30 28.88
CA GLN A 25 -12.25 25.87 28.68
C GLN A 25 -12.56 25.46 27.23
N GLN A 26 -13.63 25.98 26.64
CA GLN A 26 -13.98 25.74 25.23
C GLN A 26 -12.92 26.30 24.28
N LEU A 27 -12.37 27.49 24.57
CA LEU A 27 -11.32 28.09 23.76
C LEU A 27 -10.06 27.22 23.76
N ARG A 28 -9.63 26.74 24.94
CA ARG A 28 -8.49 25.83 25.07
C ARG A 28 -8.70 24.50 24.36
N GLN A 29 -9.90 23.92 24.45
CA GLN A 29 -10.23 22.68 23.71
C GLN A 29 -10.15 22.89 22.20
N LYS A 30 -10.60 24.05 21.69
CA LYS A 30 -10.54 24.38 20.28
C LYS A 30 -9.10 24.59 19.80
N GLU A 31 -8.27 25.29 20.58
CA GLU A 31 -6.85 25.46 20.29
C GLU A 31 -6.11 24.11 20.28
N GLN A 32 -6.33 23.27 21.29
CA GLN A 32 -5.74 21.92 21.33
C GLN A 32 -6.18 21.06 20.14
N ALA A 33 -7.46 21.09 19.77
CA ALA A 33 -7.96 20.35 18.62
C ALA A 33 -7.36 20.86 17.30
N GLN A 34 -7.14 22.18 17.17
CA GLN A 34 -6.48 22.78 16.01
C GLN A 34 -5.01 22.38 15.92
N ASP A 35 -4.28 22.40 17.04
CA ASP A 35 -2.88 21.97 17.09
C ASP A 35 -2.73 20.48 16.80
N GLU A 36 -3.63 19.65 17.34
CA GLU A 36 -3.63 18.20 17.06
C GLU A 36 -3.96 17.91 15.59
N LEU A 37 -4.90 18.65 15.00
CA LEU A 37 -5.26 18.54 13.58
C LEU A 37 -4.10 18.98 12.69
N LYS A 38 -3.41 20.07 13.05
CA LYS A 38 -2.24 20.56 12.32
C LYS A 38 -1.07 19.56 12.39
N ASN A 39 -0.83 18.96 13.56
CA ASN A 39 0.18 17.91 13.73
C ASN A 39 -0.15 16.66 12.91
N LYS A 40 -1.42 16.20 12.93
CA LYS A 40 -1.86 15.06 12.10
C LYS A 40 -1.77 15.36 10.61
N GLN A 41 -2.10 16.59 10.18
CA GLN A 41 -1.93 17.02 8.80
C GLN A 41 -0.46 17.02 8.36
N GLN A 42 0.45 17.51 9.20
CA GLN A 42 1.89 17.46 8.91
C GLN A 42 2.43 16.03 8.82
N GLN A 43 1.94 15.11 9.66
CA GLN A 43 2.28 13.69 9.53
C GLN A 43 1.76 13.08 8.22
N LEU A 44 0.56 13.44 7.78
CA LEU A 44 0.00 13.02 6.49
C LEU A 44 0.77 13.61 5.29
N GLU A 45 1.22 14.86 5.37
CA GLU A 45 2.06 15.48 4.35
C GLU A 45 3.43 14.82 4.20
N GLN A 46 3.96 14.21 5.27
CA GLN A 46 5.17 13.38 5.19
C GLN A 46 4.92 12.03 4.51
N ILE A 47 3.70 11.51 4.58
CA ILE A 47 3.25 10.33 3.81
C ILE A 47 2.80 10.80 2.41
N LYS A 48 3.70 11.44 1.65
CA LYS A 48 3.45 11.63 0.20
C LYS A 48 3.38 10.26 -0.46
N SER A 49 2.20 9.88 -0.91
CA SER A 49 1.96 8.63 -1.63
C SER A 49 2.89 8.55 -2.83
N GLN A 50 3.65 7.46 -2.89
CA GLN A 50 4.49 7.17 -4.03
C GLN A 50 3.57 6.75 -5.17
N LYS A 51 3.42 7.62 -6.16
CA LYS A 51 2.71 7.29 -7.39
C LYS A 51 3.67 6.56 -8.31
N PHE A 52 3.36 5.30 -8.58
CA PHE A 52 4.06 4.50 -9.57
C PHE A 52 3.27 4.61 -10.87
N ASP A 53 3.79 5.39 -11.82
CA ASP A 53 3.24 5.47 -13.16
C ASP A 53 3.83 4.32 -13.98
N PHE A 54 3.17 3.17 -13.91
CA PHE A 54 3.47 2.05 -14.81
C PHE A 54 2.97 2.43 -16.20
N HIS A 55 3.87 2.87 -17.08
CA HIS A 55 3.60 3.00 -18.51
C HIS A 55 3.50 1.61 -19.15
N PHE A 56 2.50 0.83 -18.75
CA PHE A 56 2.12 -0.41 -19.38
C PHE A 56 1.04 -0.11 -20.40
N GLN A 57 1.40 -0.14 -21.68
CA GLN A 57 0.38 -0.20 -22.73
C GLN A 57 -0.08 -1.66 -22.83
N PRO A 58 -1.34 -1.97 -22.46
CA PRO A 58 -1.84 -3.32 -22.59
C PRO A 58 -1.81 -3.72 -24.06
N LYS A 59 -0.91 -4.65 -24.41
CA LYS A 59 -0.83 -5.23 -25.76
C LYS A 59 -2.06 -6.08 -26.11
N GLN A 60 -2.93 -6.35 -25.13
CA GLN A 60 -4.10 -7.21 -25.25
C GLN A 60 -5.34 -6.53 -24.66
N THR A 61 -6.47 -6.72 -25.33
CA THR A 61 -7.80 -6.26 -24.90
C THR A 61 -8.70 -7.45 -24.58
N GLY A 62 -9.72 -7.24 -23.75
CA GLY A 62 -10.67 -8.29 -23.38
C GLY A 62 -10.17 -9.19 -22.25
N GLU A 63 -10.64 -10.43 -22.21
CA GLU A 63 -10.31 -11.41 -21.17
C GLU A 63 -8.84 -11.84 -21.27
N ILE A 64 -8.09 -11.69 -20.18
CA ILE A 64 -6.66 -12.03 -20.09
C ILE A 64 -6.37 -13.24 -19.20
N LEU A 65 -7.29 -13.58 -18.29
CA LEU A 65 -7.19 -14.74 -17.42
C LEU A 65 -8.59 -15.31 -17.16
N ARG A 66 -8.71 -16.63 -17.25
CA ARG A 66 -9.91 -17.40 -16.90
C ARG A 66 -9.51 -18.57 -16.01
N LEU A 67 -10.19 -18.70 -14.88
CA LEU A 67 -10.20 -19.90 -14.07
C LEU A 67 -11.58 -20.53 -14.16
N LYS A 68 -11.63 -21.84 -14.39
CA LYS A 68 -12.86 -22.62 -14.47
C LYS A 68 -12.74 -23.85 -13.58
N GLU A 69 -13.52 -23.86 -12.50
CA GLU A 69 -13.61 -24.95 -11.52
C GLU A 69 -12.24 -25.41 -11.00
N VAL A 70 -11.34 -24.46 -10.76
CA VAL A 70 -9.96 -24.76 -10.35
C VAL A 70 -9.95 -25.22 -8.90
N VAL A 71 -9.49 -26.44 -8.67
CA VAL A 71 -9.24 -27.00 -7.34
C VAL A 71 -7.74 -26.99 -7.08
N LEU A 72 -7.31 -26.38 -5.98
CA LEU A 72 -5.90 -26.34 -5.61
C LEU A 72 -5.50 -27.58 -4.80
N ALA A 73 -4.33 -28.13 -5.12
CA ALA A 73 -3.79 -29.28 -4.41
C ALA A 73 -3.46 -28.92 -2.94
N ALA A 74 -3.68 -29.88 -2.04
CA ALA A 74 -3.40 -29.76 -0.60
C ALA A 74 -4.15 -28.62 0.13
N LEU A 75 -5.25 -28.12 -0.45
CA LEU A 75 -6.12 -27.11 0.17
C LEU A 75 -7.57 -27.56 0.13
N SER A 76 -8.23 -27.56 1.29
CA SER A 76 -9.67 -27.87 1.41
C SER A 76 -10.50 -26.61 1.16
N ILE A 77 -10.50 -26.10 -0.08
CA ILE A 77 -11.28 -24.94 -0.50
C ILE A 77 -12.21 -25.31 -1.65
N SER A 78 -13.32 -24.59 -1.77
CA SER A 78 -14.24 -24.75 -2.91
C SER A 78 -13.53 -24.44 -4.24
N PRO A 79 -13.97 -25.05 -5.35
CA PRO A 79 -13.46 -24.72 -6.68
C PRO A 79 -13.52 -23.22 -6.96
N ILE A 80 -12.50 -22.70 -7.62
CA ILE A 80 -12.35 -21.28 -7.93
C ILE A 80 -12.65 -21.04 -9.41
N SER A 81 -13.62 -20.17 -9.68
CA SER A 81 -14.06 -19.78 -11.02
C SER A 81 -14.15 -18.25 -11.13
N PHE A 82 -13.33 -17.62 -11.99
CA PHE A 82 -13.41 -16.18 -12.29
C PHE A 82 -12.74 -15.80 -13.61
N ALA A 83 -12.93 -14.56 -14.06
CA ALA A 83 -12.18 -13.95 -15.18
C ALA A 83 -11.56 -12.66 -14.70
N LEU A 84 -10.46 -12.31 -15.36
CA LEU A 84 -9.88 -10.99 -15.32
C LEU A 84 -9.77 -10.48 -16.75
N HIS A 85 -10.24 -9.25 -16.98
CA HIS A 85 -10.07 -8.52 -18.22
C HIS A 85 -8.92 -7.53 -18.14
N SER A 86 -8.40 -7.14 -19.30
CA SER A 86 -7.36 -6.13 -19.43
C SER A 86 -7.80 -4.82 -18.78
N GLY A 87 -6.95 -4.26 -17.90
CA GLY A 87 -7.22 -3.04 -17.13
C GLY A 87 -7.91 -3.28 -15.78
N GLU A 88 -8.46 -4.47 -15.53
CA GLU A 88 -9.06 -4.79 -14.24
C GLU A 88 -7.99 -5.08 -13.18
N LYS A 89 -8.34 -4.77 -11.93
CA LYS A 89 -7.52 -5.07 -10.74
C LYS A 89 -8.36 -5.89 -9.79
N ILE A 90 -7.87 -7.06 -9.39
CA ILE A 90 -8.51 -7.92 -8.41
C ILE A 90 -7.68 -7.95 -7.14
N GLN A 91 -8.36 -7.84 -5.99
CA GLN A 91 -7.76 -8.03 -4.68
C GLN A 91 -8.14 -9.41 -4.13
N LEU A 92 -7.14 -10.25 -3.85
CA LEU A 92 -7.36 -11.51 -3.14
C LEU A 92 -7.37 -11.26 -1.62
N ARG A 93 -8.49 -11.58 -0.95
CA ARG A 93 -8.65 -11.44 0.50
C ARG A 93 -8.80 -12.80 1.17
N GLY A 94 -8.29 -12.91 2.39
CA GLY A 94 -8.39 -14.14 3.20
C GLY A 94 -7.28 -14.20 4.27
N GLN A 95 -7.47 -15.05 5.26
CA GLN A 95 -6.51 -15.25 6.35
C GLN A 95 -5.18 -15.85 5.87
N ASN A 96 -4.13 -15.81 6.68
CA ASN A 96 -2.90 -16.54 6.37
C ASN A 96 -3.19 -18.04 6.26
N GLY A 97 -2.62 -18.71 5.27
CA GLY A 97 -2.92 -20.13 4.98
C GLY A 97 -4.17 -20.39 4.12
N SER A 98 -4.97 -19.38 3.78
CA SER A 98 -6.15 -19.53 2.89
C SER A 98 -5.86 -19.93 1.43
N GLY A 99 -4.59 -20.11 1.06
CA GLY A 99 -4.20 -20.54 -0.29
C GLY A 99 -3.97 -19.44 -1.32
N LYS A 100 -3.99 -18.15 -0.95
CA LYS A 100 -3.73 -17.02 -1.88
C LYS A 100 -2.43 -17.18 -2.66
N SER A 101 -1.32 -17.43 -1.96
CA SER A 101 -0.01 -17.60 -2.62
C SER A 101 0.07 -18.91 -3.42
N THR A 102 -0.77 -19.91 -3.10
CA THR A 102 -0.91 -21.14 -3.89
C THR A 102 -1.67 -20.86 -5.17
N LEU A 103 -2.76 -20.09 -5.11
CA LEU A 103 -3.53 -19.64 -6.28
C LEU A 103 -2.67 -18.83 -7.25
N LEU A 104 -1.90 -17.86 -6.74
CA LEU A 104 -1.02 -17.04 -7.59
C LEU A 104 0.07 -17.90 -8.27
N ARG A 105 0.63 -18.88 -7.55
CA ARG A 105 1.58 -19.84 -8.14
C ARG A 105 0.94 -20.72 -9.20
N ALA A 106 -0.30 -21.18 -8.97
CA ALA A 106 -1.07 -21.94 -9.96
C ALA A 106 -1.33 -21.13 -11.23
N ILE A 107 -1.65 -19.84 -11.12
CA ILE A 107 -1.84 -18.95 -12.27
C ILE A 107 -0.51 -18.71 -13.02
N GLN A 108 0.61 -18.60 -12.30
CA GLN A 108 1.90 -18.34 -12.92
C GLN A 108 2.42 -19.53 -13.72
N ASN A 109 2.46 -20.72 -13.10
CA ASN A 109 3.18 -21.90 -13.61
C ASN A 109 2.30 -23.14 -13.82
N TYR A 110 0.98 -23.03 -13.70
CA TYR A 110 0.04 -24.17 -13.76
C TYR A 110 0.34 -25.28 -12.74
N SER A 111 1.07 -24.96 -11.67
CA SER A 111 1.42 -25.89 -10.61
C SER A 111 0.37 -25.91 -9.51
N HIS A 112 0.33 -26.97 -8.71
CA HIS A 112 -0.56 -27.09 -7.54
C HIS A 112 -2.06 -27.04 -7.87
N ILE A 113 -2.47 -27.44 -9.07
CA ILE A 113 -3.88 -27.71 -9.40
C ILE A 113 -4.15 -29.21 -9.29
N GLN A 114 -5.30 -29.57 -8.73
CA GLN A 114 -5.82 -30.94 -8.69
C GLN A 114 -6.80 -31.17 -9.86
N SER A 115 -7.61 -30.17 -10.20
CA SER A 115 -8.55 -30.21 -11.32
C SER A 115 -8.95 -28.80 -11.77
N GLY A 116 -9.66 -28.70 -12.89
CA GLY A 116 -10.11 -27.45 -13.50
C GLY A 116 -9.14 -26.89 -14.52
N ASP A 117 -9.51 -25.75 -15.11
CA ASP A 117 -8.77 -25.14 -16.22
C ASP A 117 -8.35 -23.72 -15.89
N ILE A 118 -7.10 -23.38 -16.25
CA ILE A 118 -6.57 -22.03 -16.23
C ILE A 118 -6.22 -21.64 -17.67
N VAL A 119 -6.83 -20.58 -18.19
CA VAL A 119 -6.47 -20.00 -19.49
C VAL A 119 -5.89 -18.62 -19.26
N LYS A 120 -4.66 -18.40 -19.70
CA LYS A 120 -3.94 -17.13 -19.58
C LYS A 120 -3.53 -16.65 -20.96
N ARG A 121 -3.74 -15.36 -21.24
CA ARG A 121 -3.32 -14.72 -22.48
C ARG A 121 -2.19 -13.73 -22.18
N GLY A 122 -1.10 -13.85 -22.94
CA GLY A 122 0.07 -12.98 -22.79
C GLY A 122 1.03 -13.37 -21.67
N ALA A 123 2.05 -12.54 -21.49
CA ALA A 123 3.06 -12.73 -20.45
C ALA A 123 2.54 -12.24 -19.10
N SER A 124 2.86 -12.97 -18.03
CA SER A 124 2.60 -12.57 -16.65
C SER A 124 3.88 -12.64 -15.81
N LEU A 125 3.99 -11.70 -14.87
CA LEU A 125 5.05 -11.68 -13.87
C LEU A 125 4.44 -11.94 -12.50
N TYR A 126 5.04 -12.86 -11.76
CA TYR A 126 4.70 -13.11 -10.36
C TYR A 126 5.76 -12.47 -9.46
N LEU A 127 5.34 -11.48 -8.67
CA LEU A 127 6.17 -10.86 -7.64
C LEU A 127 5.92 -11.60 -6.33
N ASP A 128 6.92 -12.33 -5.85
CA ASP A 128 6.82 -13.02 -4.57
C ASP A 128 7.20 -12.09 -3.39
N GLN A 129 6.93 -12.56 -2.17
CA GLN A 129 7.21 -11.79 -0.96
C GLN A 129 8.70 -11.67 -0.64
N ASN A 130 9.55 -12.49 -1.29
CA ASN A 130 10.98 -12.59 -1.01
C ASN A 130 11.83 -11.89 -2.08
N PHE A 131 11.20 -11.25 -3.06
CA PHE A 131 11.84 -10.61 -4.22
C PHE A 131 12.83 -11.53 -4.95
N SER A 132 12.47 -12.81 -5.10
CA SER A 132 13.38 -13.84 -5.66
C SER A 132 13.83 -13.58 -7.11
N LEU A 133 13.16 -12.69 -7.82
CA LEU A 133 13.55 -12.22 -9.15
C LEU A 133 14.85 -11.40 -9.15
N LEU A 134 15.27 -10.90 -7.99
CA LEU A 134 16.41 -10.01 -7.85
C LEU A 134 17.61 -10.77 -7.30
N ASN A 135 18.78 -10.54 -7.90
CA ASN A 135 20.04 -11.01 -7.36
C ASN A 135 20.47 -10.08 -6.21
N PRO A 136 20.56 -10.60 -4.97
CA PRO A 136 20.85 -9.79 -3.78
C PRO A 136 22.27 -9.22 -3.75
N GLU A 137 23.22 -9.86 -4.45
CA GLU A 137 24.62 -9.46 -4.52
C GLU A 137 24.84 -8.30 -5.50
N LEU A 138 23.90 -8.12 -6.43
CA LEU A 138 23.96 -7.07 -7.43
C LEU A 138 23.24 -5.81 -6.96
N ASN A 139 23.66 -4.68 -7.49
CA ASN A 139 22.98 -3.41 -7.26
C ASN A 139 21.70 -3.29 -8.12
N ALA A 140 20.90 -2.26 -7.85
CA ALA A 140 19.61 -2.09 -8.50
C ALA A 140 19.73 -1.84 -10.02
N VAL A 141 20.79 -1.16 -10.46
CA VAL A 141 21.06 -0.91 -11.89
C VAL A 141 21.33 -2.22 -12.63
N HIS A 142 22.26 -3.03 -12.11
CA HIS A 142 22.62 -4.32 -12.72
C HIS A 142 21.45 -5.30 -12.72
N ASN A 143 20.65 -5.34 -11.65
CA ASN A 143 19.43 -6.14 -11.62
C ASN A 143 18.45 -5.73 -12.73
N LEU A 144 18.22 -4.44 -12.93
CA LEU A 144 17.37 -3.95 -14.01
C LEU A 144 17.92 -4.28 -15.40
N GLN A 145 19.23 -4.20 -15.58
CA GLN A 145 19.90 -4.55 -16.84
C GLN A 145 19.81 -6.05 -17.14
N LEU A 146 19.92 -6.93 -16.14
CA LEU A 146 19.74 -8.37 -16.32
C LEU A 146 18.31 -8.69 -16.80
N LEU A 147 17.32 -7.98 -16.27
CA LEU A 147 15.91 -8.14 -16.68
C LEU A 147 15.59 -7.42 -18.00
N ASN A 148 16.34 -6.37 -18.35
CA ASN A 148 16.15 -5.57 -19.55
C ASN A 148 17.49 -5.24 -20.22
N PRO A 149 18.12 -6.18 -20.95
CA PRO A 149 19.48 -6.01 -21.48
C PRO A 149 19.66 -4.84 -22.47
N CYS A 150 18.55 -4.32 -23.01
CA CYS A 150 18.56 -3.21 -23.96
C CYS A 150 18.53 -1.82 -23.29
N LEU A 151 18.34 -1.73 -21.97
CA LEU A 151 18.32 -0.44 -21.26
C LEU A 151 19.74 0.06 -20.99
N SER A 152 19.98 1.33 -21.31
CA SER A 152 21.22 2.00 -20.95
C SER A 152 21.30 2.25 -19.44
N ASP A 153 22.52 2.42 -18.92
CA ASP A 153 22.76 2.74 -17.51
C ASP A 153 21.99 4.00 -17.06
N GLU A 154 21.95 5.01 -17.93
CA GLU A 154 21.21 6.25 -17.71
C GLU A 154 19.70 6.02 -17.63
N ALA A 155 19.13 5.21 -18.54
CA ALA A 155 17.71 4.87 -18.52
C ALA A 155 17.34 4.09 -17.25
N CYS A 156 18.18 3.15 -16.83
CA CYS A 156 18.01 2.41 -15.56
C CYS A 156 18.03 3.36 -14.35
N ARG A 157 19.00 4.27 -14.27
CA ARG A 157 19.09 5.26 -13.18
C ARG A 157 17.88 6.20 -13.15
N ASN A 158 17.36 6.58 -14.32
CA ASN A 158 16.17 7.41 -14.42
C ASN A 158 14.92 6.67 -13.88
N GLN A 159 14.75 5.39 -14.22
CA GLN A 159 13.65 4.58 -13.67
C GLN A 159 13.78 4.38 -12.15
N LEU A 160 14.99 4.05 -11.66
CA LEU A 160 15.26 3.92 -10.22
C LEU A 160 15.02 5.23 -9.46
N GLY A 161 15.29 6.38 -10.10
CA GLY A 161 15.01 7.69 -9.55
C GLY A 161 13.53 7.97 -9.29
N GLN A 162 12.63 7.37 -10.09
CA GLN A 162 11.17 7.39 -9.88
C GLN A 162 10.77 6.50 -8.70
N LEU A 163 11.51 5.41 -8.48
CA LEU A 163 11.39 4.52 -7.31
C LEU A 163 12.09 5.09 -6.05
N ARG A 164 12.58 6.34 -6.09
CA ARG A 164 13.36 7.01 -5.03
C ARG A 164 14.67 6.28 -4.64
N ILE A 165 15.12 5.33 -5.45
CA ILE A 165 16.45 4.70 -5.33
C ILE A 165 17.43 5.59 -6.09
N ARG A 166 18.08 6.52 -5.37
CA ARG A 166 18.93 7.57 -5.98
C ARG A 166 20.38 7.48 -5.54
N ARG A 167 21.25 8.04 -6.40
CA ARG A 167 22.70 8.23 -6.15
C ARG A 167 23.35 6.92 -5.70
N ASP A 168 24.13 6.98 -4.64
CA ASP A 168 24.96 5.89 -4.14
C ASP A 168 24.14 4.64 -3.80
N LYS A 169 22.87 4.82 -3.38
CA LYS A 169 21.99 3.69 -3.07
C LYS A 169 21.66 2.80 -4.26
N ALA A 170 21.63 3.35 -5.47
CA ALA A 170 21.41 2.56 -6.69
C ALA A 170 22.61 1.66 -7.03
N LEU A 171 23.79 1.99 -6.48
CA LEU A 171 25.05 1.28 -6.68
C LEU A 171 25.35 0.29 -5.57
N LEU A 172 24.64 0.34 -4.45
CA LEU A 172 24.75 -0.63 -3.36
C LEU A 172 24.08 -1.96 -3.73
N PRO A 173 24.63 -3.10 -3.29
CA PRO A 173 23.96 -4.39 -3.32
C PRO A 173 22.54 -4.31 -2.74
N ILE A 174 21.62 -5.05 -3.35
CA ILE A 174 20.22 -5.10 -2.96
C ILE A 174 20.02 -5.53 -1.50
N SER A 175 20.90 -6.40 -0.99
CA SER A 175 20.92 -6.89 0.38
C SER A 175 21.17 -5.80 1.43
N LEU A 176 21.85 -4.70 1.06
CA LEU A 176 22.18 -3.59 1.97
C LEU A 176 21.12 -2.49 2.00
N LEU A 177 20.05 -2.60 1.20
CA LEU A 177 18.93 -1.67 1.21
C LEU A 177 17.93 -2.03 2.31
N SER A 178 17.30 -1.02 2.92
CA SER A 178 16.29 -1.25 3.97
C SER A 178 15.05 -1.95 3.42
N GLY A 179 14.26 -2.63 4.27
CA GLY A 179 13.05 -3.36 3.85
C GLY A 179 12.03 -2.51 3.08
N GLY A 180 11.88 -1.23 3.44
CA GLY A 180 11.04 -0.28 2.70
C GLY A 180 11.59 0.08 1.31
N GLU A 181 12.91 0.11 1.15
CA GLU A 181 13.59 0.31 -0.14
C GLU A 181 13.61 -0.97 -0.98
N GLN A 182 13.57 -2.14 -0.33
CA GLN A 182 13.37 -3.44 -0.99
C GLN A 182 11.94 -3.59 -1.51
N LEU A 183 10.93 -3.14 -0.76
CA LEU A 183 9.51 -3.15 -1.15
C LEU A 183 9.15 -2.22 -2.32
N THR A 184 10.01 -1.26 -2.63
CA THR A 184 9.83 -0.32 -3.75
C THR A 184 10.44 -0.86 -5.06
N LYS A 185 11.00 -2.09 -5.04
CA LYS A 185 11.53 -2.81 -6.21
C LYS A 185 10.44 -3.61 -6.90
#